data_AF-A0A0F9GIF7-F1
#
_entry.id   AF-A0A0F9GIF7-F1
#
_cell.length_a   1.000
_cell.length_b   1.000
_cell.length_c   1.000
_cell.angle_alpha   90.00
_cell.angle_beta   90.00
_cell.angle_gamma   90.00
#
_symmetry.space_group_name_H-M   'P 1'
#
loop_
_entity.id
_entity.type
_entity.pdbx_description
1 polymer ?
#
loop_
_entity_poly.entity_id
_entity_poly.type
_entity_poly.pdbx_seq_one_letter_code
_entity_poly.pdbx_strand_id
1 'polypeptide(L)'
;MSVSLPRDEKNGTVQVTFWSDVQHVDIGATATTIANAIQSNVVRIVSTTDCHVLRGSLATAATTDTFMPANVPEYIAVAEGVDLISAIATNTATGVAGTLYVTECS
;
A
#
# COMPACT_ATOMS: atom_id res chain seq x y z
N MET A 1 13.60 5.37 14.68
CA MET A 1 13.09 4.16 15.32
C MET A 1 12.76 3.19 14.19
N SER A 2 13.41 2.04 14.06
CA SER A 2 13.07 1.08 13.00
C SER A 2 11.88 0.24 13.48
N VAL A 3 10.70 0.46 12.91
CA VAL A 3 9.54 -0.40 13.16
C VAL A 3 9.69 -1.66 12.32
N SER A 4 9.62 -2.83 12.95
CA SER A 4 9.61 -4.13 12.29
C SER A 4 8.43 -4.96 12.81
N LEU A 5 7.86 -5.80 11.96
CA LEU A 5 6.81 -6.74 12.38
C LEU A 5 7.26 -7.58 13.59
N PRO A 6 6.34 -7.96 14.49
CA PRO A 6 6.63 -8.93 15.56
C PRO A 6 7.29 -10.18 15.00
N ARG A 7 8.24 -10.77 15.72
CA ARG A 7 9.00 -11.94 15.24
C ARG A 7 8.64 -13.21 16.03
N ASP A 8 8.67 -14.36 15.37
CA ASP A 8 8.55 -15.67 16.00
C ASP A 8 9.85 -16.07 16.71
N GLU A 9 9.82 -17.24 17.34
CA GLU A 9 10.98 -17.86 18.00
C GLU A 9 12.17 -18.14 17.05
N LYS A 10 11.94 -18.17 15.73
CA LYS A 10 12.96 -18.34 14.68
C LYS A 10 13.37 -17.02 14.06
N ASN A 11 12.96 -15.89 14.65
CA ASN A 11 13.24 -14.53 14.19
C ASN A 11 12.59 -14.20 12.83
N GLY A 12 11.61 -14.98 12.38
CA GLY A 12 10.76 -14.71 11.22
C GLY A 12 9.62 -13.77 11.58
N THR A 13 9.20 -12.90 10.68
CA THR A 13 8.12 -11.94 10.94
C THR A 13 6.76 -12.65 10.99
N VAL A 14 5.99 -12.43 12.06
CA VAL A 14 4.63 -12.96 12.24
C VAL A 14 3.63 -11.81 12.13
N GLN A 15 2.64 -12.02 11.30
CA GLN A 15 1.54 -11.09 11.13
C GLN A 15 0.52 -11.29 12.27
N VAL A 16 0.64 -10.51 13.35
CA VAL A 16 -0.28 -10.55 14.51
C VAL A 16 -0.96 -9.21 14.81
N THR A 17 -0.97 -8.29 13.83
CA THR A 17 -1.61 -6.97 13.99
C THR A 17 -3.11 -7.04 13.74
N PHE A 18 -3.88 -6.23 14.46
CA PHE A 18 -5.30 -6.02 14.20
C PHE A 18 -5.49 -5.12 12.98
N TRP A 19 -6.57 -5.31 12.25
CA TRP A 19 -6.96 -4.39 11.18
C TRP A 19 -7.80 -3.26 11.76
N SER A 20 -7.51 -2.04 11.33
CA SER A 20 -8.25 -0.83 11.69
C SER A 20 -8.82 -0.20 10.43
N ASP A 21 -8.65 1.12 10.27
CA ASP A 21 -9.16 1.90 9.15
C ASP A 21 -8.70 1.39 7.78
N VAL A 22 -9.59 1.54 6.81
CA VAL A 22 -9.35 1.18 5.41
C VAL A 22 -9.57 2.40 4.53
N GLN A 23 -8.56 2.72 3.73
CA GLN A 23 -8.66 3.65 2.62
C GLN A 23 -8.60 2.88 1.31
N HIS A 24 -9.23 3.41 0.25
CA HIS A 24 -9.14 2.82 -1.06
C HIS A 24 -9.13 3.90 -2.15
N VAL A 25 -8.56 3.56 -3.30
CA VAL A 25 -8.54 4.39 -4.50
C VAL A 25 -8.70 3.54 -5.74
N ASP A 26 -9.41 4.08 -6.73
CA ASP A 26 -9.44 3.51 -8.07
C ASP A 26 -8.07 3.69 -8.74
N ILE A 27 -7.57 2.64 -9.37
CA ILE A 27 -6.31 2.63 -10.10
C ILE A 27 -6.61 2.69 -11.59
N GLY A 28 -5.92 3.57 -12.31
CA GLY A 28 -6.00 3.66 -13.77
C GLY A 28 -4.66 4.01 -14.40
N ALA A 29 -4.69 4.58 -15.60
CA ALA A 29 -3.51 5.03 -16.34
C ALA A 29 -2.81 6.26 -15.72
N THR A 30 -3.42 6.90 -14.72
CA THR A 30 -2.84 8.01 -13.96
C THR A 30 -2.70 7.58 -12.51
N ALA A 31 -1.62 8.02 -11.86
CA ALA A 31 -1.38 7.75 -10.46
C ALA A 31 -2.52 8.29 -9.60
N THR A 32 -3.03 7.46 -8.70
CA THR A 32 -4.02 7.83 -7.70
C THR A 32 -3.47 7.54 -6.32
N THR A 33 -3.75 8.43 -5.38
CA THR A 33 -3.17 8.40 -4.03
C THR A 33 -4.29 8.46 -3.02
N ILE A 34 -4.17 7.67 -1.94
CA ILE A 34 -5.14 7.71 -0.83
C ILE A 34 -5.27 9.14 -0.30
N ALA A 35 -6.46 9.49 0.20
CA ALA A 35 -6.80 10.87 0.54
C ALA A 35 -6.14 11.36 1.83
N ASN A 36 -5.96 10.48 2.82
CA ASN A 36 -5.46 10.84 4.15
C ASN A 36 -4.15 10.12 4.46
N ALA A 37 -3.25 10.81 5.16
CA ALA A 37 -2.02 10.20 5.66
C ALA A 37 -2.36 9.02 6.59
N ILE A 38 -1.56 7.96 6.52
CA ILE A 38 -1.75 6.76 7.33
C ILE A 38 -1.49 7.06 8.81
N GLN A 39 -2.36 6.60 9.71
CA GLN A 39 -2.26 6.78 11.17
C GLN A 39 -1.74 5.54 11.91
N SER A 40 -1.04 4.65 11.20
CA SER A 40 -0.29 3.52 11.74
C SER A 40 1.15 3.49 11.22
N ASN A 41 2.00 2.66 11.83
CA ASN A 41 3.36 2.38 11.37
C ASN A 41 3.44 1.21 10.38
N VAL A 42 2.36 0.44 10.22
CA VAL A 42 2.28 -0.70 9.29
C VAL A 42 0.94 -0.66 8.56
N VAL A 43 0.98 -0.92 7.26
CA VAL A 43 -0.23 -1.13 6.45
C VAL A 43 -0.17 -2.42 5.68
N ARG A 44 -1.35 -3.00 5.47
CA ARG A 44 -1.60 -4.02 4.47
C ARG A 44 -2.09 -3.34 3.19
N ILE A 45 -1.44 -3.59 2.07
CA ILE A 45 -1.90 -3.15 0.75
C ILE A 45 -2.33 -4.34 -0.09
N VAL A 46 -3.42 -4.20 -0.85
CA VAL A 46 -3.84 -5.18 -1.83
C VAL A 46 -4.53 -4.48 -3.00
N SER A 47 -4.21 -4.87 -4.23
CA SER A 47 -4.86 -4.35 -5.44
C SER A 47 -5.69 -5.44 -6.12
N THR A 48 -6.77 -5.06 -6.82
CA THR A 48 -7.53 -5.98 -7.67
C THR A 48 -6.95 -6.14 -9.09
N THR A 49 -5.94 -5.35 -9.44
CA THR A 49 -5.22 -5.39 -10.73
C THR A 49 -3.71 -5.31 -10.52
N ASP A 50 -2.93 -5.76 -11.49
CA ASP A 50 -1.47 -5.54 -11.51
C ASP A 50 -1.19 -4.03 -11.56
N CYS A 51 -0.34 -3.56 -10.65
CA CYS A 51 -0.05 -2.14 -10.48
C CYS A 51 1.38 -1.90 -9.99
N HIS A 52 1.77 -0.62 -9.99
CA HIS A 52 2.98 -0.14 -9.35
C HIS A 52 2.60 0.77 -8.19
N VAL A 53 3.30 0.65 -7.06
CA VAL A 53 3.01 1.37 -5.82
C VAL A 53 4.19 2.20 -5.35
N LEU A 54 3.88 3.38 -4.78
CA LEU A 54 4.86 4.27 -4.16
C LEU A 54 4.35 4.75 -2.80
N ARG A 55 5.25 4.75 -1.81
CA ARG A 55 5.02 5.30 -0.47
C ARG A 55 5.79 6.61 -0.29
N GLY A 56 5.12 7.63 0.26
CA GLY A 56 5.77 8.87 0.69
C GLY A 56 4.77 9.98 1.02
N SER A 57 5.26 11.09 1.59
CA SER A 57 4.42 12.24 1.99
C SER A 57 3.76 12.99 0.83
N LEU A 58 4.29 12.86 -0.38
CA LEU A 58 3.76 13.43 -1.63
C LEU A 58 3.81 12.36 -2.75
N ALA A 59 3.39 11.14 -2.43
CA ALA A 59 3.51 10.00 -3.33
C ALA A 59 2.73 10.23 -4.65
N THR A 60 3.43 10.07 -5.77
CA THR A 60 2.87 9.99 -7.13
C THR A 60 3.52 8.81 -7.83
N ALA A 61 2.81 7.68 -7.90
CA ALA A 61 3.36 6.44 -8.46
C ALA A 61 3.64 6.54 -9.97
N ALA A 62 4.66 5.83 -10.42
CA ALA A 62 5.05 5.66 -11.81
C ALA A 62 5.20 4.16 -12.13
N THR A 63 5.15 3.81 -13.42
CA THR A 63 5.34 2.42 -13.89
C THR A 63 6.75 1.87 -13.67
N THR A 64 7.65 2.69 -13.12
CA THR A 64 9.01 2.32 -12.71
C THR A 64 9.12 1.99 -11.22
N ASP A 65 8.08 2.24 -10.44
CA ASP A 65 8.05 1.94 -9.01
C ASP A 65 7.77 0.45 -8.75
N THR A 66 7.69 0.09 -7.47
CA THR A 66 7.52 -1.29 -7.01
C THR A 66 6.30 -1.93 -7.64
N PHE A 67 6.52 -2.99 -8.42
CA PHE A 67 5.46 -3.81 -8.98
C PHE A 67 4.77 -4.61 -7.88
N MET A 68 3.44 -4.59 -7.87
CA MET A 68 2.60 -5.39 -7.00
C MET A 68 1.55 -6.16 -7.84
N PRO A 69 1.55 -7.50 -7.79
CA PRO A 69 0.59 -8.30 -8.54
C PRO A 69 -0.82 -8.23 -7.94
N ALA A 70 -1.82 -8.43 -8.79
CA ALA A 70 -3.22 -8.45 -8.39
C ALA A 70 -3.51 -9.51 -7.31
N ASN A 71 -4.35 -9.15 -6.34
CA ASN A 71 -4.87 -10.01 -5.27
C ASN A 71 -3.80 -10.63 -4.36
N VAL A 72 -2.60 -10.06 -4.34
CA VAL A 72 -1.52 -10.44 -3.42
C VAL A 72 -1.39 -9.37 -2.34
N PRO A 73 -1.67 -9.68 -1.06
CA PRO A 73 -1.48 -8.74 0.01
C PRO A 73 0.00 -8.55 0.35
N GLU A 74 0.43 -7.31 0.50
CA GLU A 74 1.75 -6.96 1.03
C GLU A 74 1.62 -6.15 2.32
N TYR A 75 2.60 -6.30 3.22
CA TYR A 75 2.68 -5.52 4.46
C TYR A 75 3.95 -4.68 4.42
N ILE A 76 3.79 -3.37 4.55
CA ILE A 76 4.89 -2.42 4.47
C ILE A 76 4.92 -1.51 5.68
N ALA A 77 6.14 -1.12 6.07
CA ALA A 77 6.35 -0.10 7.08
C ALA A 77 6.13 1.30 6.47
N VAL A 78 5.52 2.18 7.23
CA VAL A 78 5.18 3.55 6.84
C VAL A 78 5.47 4.52 7.98
N ALA A 79 5.66 5.80 7.66
CA ALA A 79 5.74 6.87 8.66
C ALA A 79 4.33 7.33 9.03
N GLU A 80 3.91 7.01 10.26
CA GLU A 80 2.64 7.44 10.85
C GLU A 80 2.46 8.96 10.78
N GLY A 81 1.27 9.41 10.37
CA GLY A 81 0.89 10.81 10.23
C GLY A 81 1.52 11.52 9.02
N VAL A 82 2.34 10.83 8.22
CA VAL A 82 3.12 11.44 7.14
C VAL A 82 2.91 10.75 5.80
N ASP A 83 3.04 9.43 5.75
CA ASP A 83 3.07 8.70 4.49
C ASP A 83 1.67 8.50 3.88
N LEU A 84 1.64 8.63 2.55
CA LEU A 84 0.55 8.22 1.68
C LEU A 84 1.00 7.05 0.81
N ILE A 85 0.04 6.29 0.28
CA ILE A 85 0.26 5.28 -0.74
C ILE A 85 -0.38 5.72 -2.04
N SER A 86 0.43 5.72 -3.11
CA SER A 86 0.02 5.99 -4.48
C SER A 86 0.12 4.72 -5.31
N ALA A 87 -0.77 4.55 -6.28
CA ALA A 87 -0.72 3.44 -7.24
C ALA A 87 -1.05 3.88 -8.66
N ILE A 88 -0.48 3.17 -9.63
CA ILE A 88 -0.78 3.30 -11.07
C ILE A 88 -0.87 1.91 -11.69
N ALA A 89 -1.79 1.71 -12.63
CA ALA A 89 -1.97 0.41 -13.27
C ALA A 89 -0.75 0.08 -14.14
N THR A 90 -0.35 -1.19 -14.20
CA THR A 90 0.70 -1.64 -15.12
C THR A 90 0.26 -1.48 -16.58
N ASN A 91 -1.04 -1.66 -16.85
CA ASN A 91 -1.64 -1.36 -18.14
C ASN A 91 -2.09 0.11 -18.17
N THR A 92 -1.62 0.88 -19.15
CA THR A 92 -1.95 2.29 -19.34
C THR A 92 -3.25 2.53 -20.12
N ALA A 93 -4.12 1.51 -20.24
CA ALA A 93 -5.45 1.67 -20.81
C ALA A 93 -6.25 2.74 -20.06
N THR A 94 -6.95 3.59 -20.81
CA THR A 94 -7.73 4.70 -20.25
C THR A 94 -8.95 4.18 -19.49
N GLY A 95 -9.10 4.58 -18.23
CA GLY A 95 -10.22 4.21 -17.36
C GLY A 95 -9.75 3.62 -16.04
N VAL A 96 -10.70 3.15 -15.23
CA VAL A 96 -10.43 2.42 -13.99
C VAL A 96 -10.11 0.97 -14.34
N ALA A 97 -8.89 0.53 -14.00
CA ALA A 97 -8.40 -0.83 -14.20
C ALA A 97 -8.61 -1.71 -12.96
N GLY A 98 -8.66 -1.12 -11.76
CA GLY A 98 -8.88 -1.83 -10.51
C GLY A 98 -8.94 -0.89 -9.32
N THR A 99 -8.80 -1.43 -8.12
CA THR A 99 -8.87 -0.68 -6.86
C THR A 99 -7.73 -1.13 -5.95
N LEU A 100 -7.03 -0.16 -5.36
CA LEU A 100 -6.08 -0.38 -4.26
C LEU A 100 -6.84 -0.25 -2.94
N TYR A 101 -6.66 -1.22 -2.05
CA TYR A 101 -7.07 -1.14 -0.65
C TYR A 101 -5.84 -1.02 0.24
N VAL A 102 -5.87 -0.05 1.14
CA VAL A 102 -4.84 0.21 2.15
C VAL A 102 -5.50 0.08 3.51
N THR A 103 -5.10 -0.93 4.28
CA THR A 103 -5.63 -1.23 5.61
C THR A 103 -4.56 -0.94 6.65
N GLU A 104 -4.87 -0.07 7.60
CA GLU A 104 -4.01 0.20 8.73
C GLU A 104 -3.96 -1.00 9.68
N CYS A 105 -2.77 -1.29 10.21
CA CYS A 105 -2.51 -2.42 11.09
C CYS A 105 -2.08 -1.91 12.48
N SER A 106 -2.81 -2.24 13.54
CA SER A 106 -2.55 -1.78 14.92
C SER A 106 -2.29 -2.89 15.92
#